data_AF-A2FEG2-F1
#
_entry.id   AF-A2FEG2-F1
#
_cell.length_a   1.000
_cell.length_b   1.000
_cell.length_c   1.000
_cell.angle_alpha   90.00
_cell.angle_beta   90.00
_cell.angle_gamma   90.00
#
_symmetry.space_group_name_H-M   'P 1'
#
loop_
_entity.id
_entity.type
_entity.pdbx_description
1 polymer ?
#
loop_
_entity_poly.entity_id
_entity_poly.type
_entity_poly.pdbx_seq_one_letter_code
_entity_poly.pdbx_strand_id
1 'polypeptide(L)'
;MSISEIVVGFISYILFTYVFTAGILLKSRSVVLTNLTFPLFDSTPIVIWVLMTSFGCILSAIFKYFDTYFYVILGVVHLITTLYVCYLLTFIVFYDIWRNSICLSIGITTCALDLNFFALYGAKSLTYNYTIFVFLLVLIIAYICTTIYFVKKVKKIKNQLSYQEGVTSASEYIASLNIDTSSRRAMMYIVVGLARLGDYFVDGSLVDYIINNSSLNSTLAMLLQVVTFFPSESRKMDVLYKKLVMKRKLSFADRFLIYQVYRIKTRRLVSDTKDTLETYNKLKQKNDECKNIGCPKVCLAQT
;
A
#
# COMPACT_ATOMS: atom_id res chain seq x y z
N MET A 1 26.12 9.13 32.34
CA MET A 1 24.82 9.48 31.74
C MET A 1 23.92 9.90 32.89
N SER A 2 23.44 11.14 32.89
CA SER A 2 22.57 11.64 33.96
C SER A 2 21.18 10.99 33.84
N ILE A 3 20.45 10.84 34.96
CA ILE A 3 19.07 10.28 34.94
C ILE A 3 18.15 11.13 34.04
N SER A 4 18.36 12.44 34.01
CA SER A 4 17.64 13.37 33.14
C SER A 4 17.85 13.07 31.66
N GLU A 5 19.07 12.75 31.21
CA GLU A 5 19.35 12.38 29.82
C GLU A 5 18.56 11.13 29.39
N ILE A 6 18.49 10.12 30.27
CA ILE A 6 17.76 8.87 29.99
C ILE A 6 16.25 9.16 29.86
N VAL A 7 15.69 9.93 30.78
CA VAL A 7 14.27 10.29 30.78
C VAL A 7 13.92 11.10 29.52
N VAL A 8 14.72 12.12 29.18
CA VAL A 8 14.50 12.94 27.99
C VAL A 8 14.63 12.11 26.70
N GLY A 9 15.63 11.23 26.63
CA GLY A 9 15.83 10.33 25.49
C GLY A 9 14.65 9.38 25.29
N PHE A 10 14.13 8.80 26.38
CA PHE A 10 12.98 7.90 26.33
C PHE A 10 11.70 8.60 25.87
N ILE A 11 11.40 9.79 26.41
CA ILE A 11 10.24 10.60 25.99
C ILE A 11 10.36 10.96 24.51
N SER A 12 11.56 11.39 24.08
CA SER A 12 11.83 11.73 22.68
C SER A 12 11.60 10.53 21.77
N TYR A 13 12.09 9.34 22.14
CA TYR A 13 11.89 8.10 21.39
C TYR A 13 10.41 7.76 21.23
N ILE A 14 9.61 7.83 22.30
CA ILE A 14 8.17 7.59 22.23
C ILE A 14 7.50 8.57 21.26
N LEU A 15 7.82 9.85 21.38
CA LEU A 15 7.25 10.89 20.53
C LEU A 15 7.59 10.67 19.05
N PHE A 16 8.87 10.43 18.73
CA PHE A 16 9.31 10.17 17.35
C PHE A 16 8.66 8.92 16.78
N THR A 17 8.60 7.86 17.58
CA THR A 17 7.97 6.59 17.19
C THR A 17 6.48 6.75 16.90
N TYR A 18 5.78 7.51 17.75
CA TYR A 18 4.36 7.81 17.58
C TYR A 18 4.13 8.65 16.32
N VAL A 19 4.87 9.75 16.14
CA VAL A 19 4.75 10.63 14.97
C VAL A 19 5.07 9.87 13.68
N PHE A 20 6.12 9.04 13.68
CA PHE A 20 6.47 8.19 12.56
C PHE A 20 5.35 7.21 12.21
N THR A 21 4.86 6.46 13.20
CA THR A 21 3.84 5.41 13.01
C THR A 21 2.51 6.03 12.57
N ALA A 22 2.05 7.08 13.24
CA ALA A 22 0.84 7.81 12.84
C ALA A 22 1.00 8.39 11.43
N GLY A 23 2.14 9.03 11.16
CA GLY A 23 2.44 9.63 9.86
C GLY A 23 2.41 8.61 8.71
N ILE A 24 3.07 7.46 8.87
CA ILE A 24 3.11 6.44 7.81
C ILE A 24 1.77 5.71 7.65
N LEU A 25 1.03 5.46 8.73
CA LEU A 25 -0.31 4.89 8.67
C LEU A 25 -1.26 5.80 7.89
N LEU A 26 -1.31 7.10 8.25
CA LEU A 26 -2.16 8.08 7.57
C LEU A 26 -1.75 8.27 6.10
N LYS A 27 -0.45 8.35 5.81
CA LYS A 27 0.07 8.45 4.43
C LYS A 27 -0.30 7.23 3.60
N SER A 28 -0.20 6.02 4.16
CA SER A 28 -0.52 4.77 3.44
C SER A 28 -2.01 4.65 3.09
N ARG A 29 -2.88 5.31 3.85
CA ARG A 29 -4.34 5.36 3.62
C ARG A 29 -4.81 6.64 2.92
N SER A 30 -3.90 7.47 2.45
CA SER A 30 -4.26 8.71 1.77
C SER A 30 -4.82 8.44 0.37
N VAL A 31 -5.96 9.06 0.04
CA VAL A 31 -6.54 9.11 -1.32
C VAL A 31 -5.86 10.13 -2.25
N VAL A 32 -4.74 10.72 -1.82
CA VAL A 32 -3.93 11.60 -2.65
C VAL A 32 -2.62 10.90 -2.96
N LEU A 33 -2.39 10.60 -4.24
CA LEU A 33 -1.11 10.15 -4.74
C LEU A 33 -0.12 11.31 -4.60
N THR A 34 0.59 11.31 -3.49
CA THR A 34 1.68 12.24 -3.22
C THR A 34 2.98 11.56 -3.56
N ASN A 35 3.93 12.31 -4.13
CA ASN A 35 5.29 11.81 -4.39
C ASN A 35 6.08 11.73 -3.06
N LEU A 36 5.59 10.88 -2.16
CA LEU A 36 6.22 10.61 -0.88
C LEU A 36 7.40 9.68 -1.09
N THR A 37 8.34 9.74 -0.15
CA THR A 37 9.47 8.80 -0.05
C THR A 37 9.01 7.35 -0.07
N PHE A 38 7.84 7.07 0.54
CA PHE A 38 7.26 5.74 0.64
C PHE A 38 5.76 5.74 0.30
N PRO A 39 5.40 5.54 -0.96
CA PRO A 39 4.03 5.43 -1.38
C PRO A 39 3.67 3.96 -1.45
N LEU A 40 2.91 3.57 -0.46
CA LEU A 40 2.67 2.20 -0.11
C LEU A 40 1.24 2.12 0.39
N PHE A 41 0.56 1.03 0.08
CA PHE A 41 -0.81 0.82 0.52
C PHE A 41 -0.91 0.02 1.83
N ASP A 42 0.18 -0.66 2.23
CA ASP A 42 0.30 -1.37 3.50
C ASP A 42 1.58 -0.98 4.24
N SER A 43 1.45 -0.16 5.28
CA SER A 43 2.57 0.34 6.10
C SER A 43 3.12 -0.69 7.09
N THR A 44 2.41 -1.80 7.29
CA THR A 44 2.74 -2.82 8.28
C THR A 44 4.20 -3.27 8.27
N PRO A 45 4.80 -3.72 7.14
CA PRO A 45 6.20 -4.18 7.15
C PRO A 45 7.19 -3.08 7.54
N ILE A 46 6.96 -1.84 7.10
CA ILE A 46 7.84 -0.71 7.40
C ILE A 46 7.73 -0.29 8.87
N VAL A 47 6.51 -0.26 9.41
CA VAL A 47 6.27 0.04 10.83
C VAL A 47 6.93 -1.02 11.72
N ILE A 48 6.67 -2.31 11.46
CA ILE A 48 7.27 -3.41 12.24
C ILE A 48 8.80 -3.30 12.20
N TRP A 49 9.38 -3.07 11.03
CA TRP A 49 10.82 -2.99 10.89
C TRP A 49 11.42 -1.83 11.71
N VAL A 50 10.91 -0.61 11.52
CA VAL A 50 11.44 0.57 12.22
C VAL A 50 11.28 0.44 13.73
N LEU A 51 10.11 -0.03 14.21
CA LEU A 51 9.87 -0.25 15.63
C LEU A 51 10.83 -1.28 16.22
N MET A 52 11.00 -2.43 15.54
CA MET A 52 11.79 -3.53 16.05
C MET A 52 13.29 -3.24 16.04
N THR A 53 13.81 -2.61 14.99
CA THR A 53 15.22 -2.22 14.93
C THR A 53 15.54 -1.11 15.93
N SER A 54 14.70 -0.08 16.03
CA SER A 54 14.95 1.02 16.98
C SER A 54 14.79 0.59 18.44
N PHE A 55 13.80 -0.25 18.75
CA PHE A 55 13.68 -0.87 20.07
C PHE A 55 14.84 -1.81 20.37
N GLY A 56 15.30 -2.57 19.37
CA GLY A 56 16.49 -3.41 19.45
C GLY A 56 17.74 -2.61 19.81
N CYS A 57 17.93 -1.41 19.24
CA CYS A 57 19.03 -0.52 19.62
C CYS A 57 18.96 -0.11 21.10
N ILE A 58 17.78 0.23 21.62
CA ILE A 58 17.60 0.57 23.04
C ILE A 58 17.93 -0.64 23.93
N LEU A 59 17.37 -1.82 23.62
CA LEU A 59 17.66 -3.03 24.37
C LEU A 59 19.15 -3.40 24.33
N SER A 60 19.82 -3.22 23.21
CA SER A 60 21.27 -3.49 23.08
C SER A 60 22.12 -2.60 23.99
N ALA A 61 21.68 -1.37 24.24
CA ALA A 61 22.35 -0.47 25.18
C ALA A 61 22.12 -0.90 26.64
N ILE A 62 20.92 -1.38 26.97
CA ILE A 62 20.61 -1.90 28.31
C ILE A 62 21.35 -3.22 28.56
N PHE A 63 21.40 -4.11 27.58
CA PHE A 63 22.07 -5.42 27.69
C PHE A 63 23.59 -5.33 27.84
N LYS A 64 24.18 -4.13 27.68
CA LYS A 64 25.59 -3.89 27.98
C LYS A 64 25.93 -4.10 29.46
N TYR A 65 24.95 -3.96 30.35
CA TYR A 65 25.11 -4.20 31.79
C TYR A 65 24.89 -5.66 32.19
N PHE A 66 24.52 -6.52 31.25
CA PHE A 66 24.25 -7.94 31.46
C PHE A 66 25.29 -8.80 30.74
N ASP A 67 25.21 -10.11 30.96
CA ASP A 67 26.08 -11.07 30.30
C ASP A 67 25.90 -11.10 28.79
N THR A 68 26.97 -11.49 28.10
CA THR A 68 27.06 -11.44 26.64
C THR A 68 26.00 -12.29 25.90
N TYR A 69 25.45 -13.32 26.54
CA TYR A 69 24.40 -14.16 25.94
C TYR A 69 23.09 -13.40 25.67
N PHE A 70 22.82 -12.29 26.39
CA PHE A 70 21.64 -11.46 26.13
C PHE A 70 21.68 -10.83 24.73
N TYR A 71 22.87 -10.51 24.21
CA TYR A 71 23.03 -10.02 22.84
C TYR A 71 22.69 -11.09 21.79
N VAL A 72 23.01 -12.35 22.09
CA VAL A 72 22.66 -13.46 21.21
C VAL A 72 21.14 -13.63 21.15
N ILE A 73 20.45 -13.59 22.30
CA ILE A 73 18.98 -13.65 22.36
C ILE A 73 18.36 -12.50 21.57
N LEU A 74 18.85 -11.27 21.77
CA LEU A 74 18.37 -10.10 21.04
C LEU A 74 18.58 -10.22 19.53
N GLY A 75 19.77 -10.69 19.11
CA GLY A 75 20.07 -10.96 17.70
C GLY A 75 19.13 -11.99 17.09
N VAL A 76 18.76 -13.05 17.83
CA VAL A 76 17.84 -14.09 17.32
C VAL A 76 16.44 -13.52 17.12
N VAL A 77 15.93 -12.76 18.09
CA VAL A 77 14.63 -12.09 17.98
C VAL A 77 14.63 -11.09 16.81
N HIS A 78 15.71 -10.33 16.64
CA HIS A 78 15.87 -9.37 15.54
C HIS A 78 15.89 -10.08 14.18
N LEU A 79 16.65 -11.18 14.05
CA LEU A 79 16.71 -11.97 12.81
C LEU A 79 15.35 -12.57 12.44
N ILE A 80 14.66 -13.20 13.38
CA ILE A 80 13.32 -13.78 13.14
C ILE A 80 12.34 -12.70 12.66
N THR A 81 12.37 -11.54 13.33
CA THR A 81 11.47 -10.42 12.99
C THR A 81 11.80 -9.83 11.62
N THR A 82 13.09 -9.69 11.28
CA THR A 82 13.55 -9.20 9.99
C THR A 82 13.20 -10.19 8.87
N LEU A 83 13.30 -11.50 9.10
CA LEU A 83 12.84 -12.53 8.16
C LEU A 83 11.32 -12.42 7.91
N TYR A 84 10.54 -12.18 8.97
CA TYR A 84 9.10 -11.93 8.83
C TYR A 84 8.81 -10.66 8.02
N VAL A 85 9.53 -9.56 8.25
CA VAL A 85 9.43 -8.34 7.43
C VAL A 85 9.79 -8.62 5.96
N CYS A 86 10.87 -9.37 5.70
CA CYS A 86 11.25 -9.75 4.34
C CYS A 86 10.13 -10.55 3.65
N TYR A 87 9.53 -11.51 4.36
CA TYR A 87 8.36 -12.25 3.87
C TYR A 87 7.21 -11.30 3.49
N LEU A 88 6.87 -10.33 4.34
CA LEU A 88 5.82 -9.34 4.04
C LEU A 88 6.16 -8.48 2.81
N LEU A 89 7.42 -8.05 2.67
CA LEU A 89 7.87 -7.24 1.53
C LEU A 89 7.78 -8.00 0.20
N THR A 90 7.75 -9.34 0.21
CA THR A 90 7.54 -10.10 -1.03
C THR A 90 6.17 -9.87 -1.67
N PHE A 91 5.19 -9.30 -0.95
CA PHE A 91 3.82 -9.05 -1.44
C PHE A 91 3.65 -7.71 -2.21
N ILE A 92 4.74 -7.10 -2.70
CA ILE A 92 4.71 -5.87 -3.52
C ILE A 92 3.94 -4.74 -2.84
N VAL A 93 4.56 -4.20 -1.80
CA VAL A 93 3.96 -3.21 -0.90
C VAL A 93 3.95 -1.81 -1.53
N PHE A 94 4.91 -1.54 -2.41
CA PHE A 94 5.06 -0.27 -3.13
C PHE A 94 4.57 -0.39 -4.57
N TYR A 95 4.08 0.70 -5.17
CA TYR A 95 3.74 0.69 -6.59
C TYR A 95 4.98 0.63 -7.50
N ASP A 96 6.10 1.20 -7.05
CA ASP A 96 7.36 1.22 -7.79
C ASP A 96 8.19 -0.04 -7.54
N ILE A 97 8.64 -0.67 -8.62
CA ILE A 97 9.48 -1.88 -8.56
C ILE A 97 10.78 -1.63 -7.80
N TRP A 98 11.45 -0.51 -8.08
CA TRP A 98 12.75 -0.21 -7.46
C TRP A 98 12.64 -0.03 -5.94
N ARG A 99 11.51 0.52 -5.44
CA ARG A 99 11.24 0.69 -4.00
C ARG A 99 11.02 -0.65 -3.29
N ASN A 100 10.29 -1.57 -3.92
CA ASN A 100 10.19 -2.94 -3.41
C ASN A 100 11.56 -3.62 -3.36
N SER A 101 12.37 -3.43 -4.41
CA SER A 101 13.68 -4.08 -4.57
C SER A 101 14.67 -3.59 -3.52
N ILE A 102 14.77 -2.27 -3.31
CA ILE A 102 15.65 -1.66 -2.31
C ILE A 102 15.23 -2.01 -0.87
N CYS A 103 13.93 -1.97 -0.55
CA CYS A 103 13.48 -2.33 0.80
C CYS A 103 13.76 -3.80 1.12
N LEU A 104 13.48 -4.71 0.18
CA LEU A 104 13.77 -6.13 0.38
C LEU A 104 15.29 -6.41 0.41
N SER A 105 16.09 -5.71 -0.40
CA SER A 105 17.55 -5.91 -0.38
C SER A 105 18.17 -5.44 0.93
N ILE A 106 17.71 -4.31 1.48
CA ILE A 106 18.13 -3.87 2.81
C ILE A 106 17.70 -4.91 3.87
N GLY A 107 16.48 -5.46 3.79
CA GLY A 107 16.02 -6.50 4.72
C GLY A 107 16.88 -7.78 4.67
N ILE A 108 17.21 -8.26 3.47
CA ILE A 108 18.12 -9.40 3.27
C ILE A 108 19.52 -9.08 3.82
N THR A 109 20.00 -7.86 3.58
CA THR A 109 21.31 -7.41 4.09
C THR A 109 21.31 -7.40 5.61
N THR A 110 20.24 -6.92 6.25
CA THR A 110 20.06 -6.96 7.70
C THR A 110 20.12 -8.40 8.23
N CYS A 111 19.42 -9.35 7.59
CA CYS A 111 19.52 -10.77 7.97
C CYS A 111 20.96 -11.31 7.84
N ALA A 112 21.66 -10.95 6.76
CA ALA A 112 23.05 -11.38 6.56
C ALA A 112 24.00 -10.79 7.62
N LEU A 113 23.75 -9.55 8.05
CA LEU A 113 24.50 -8.92 9.14
C LEU A 113 24.21 -9.56 10.49
N ASP A 114 22.96 -9.94 10.77
CA ASP A 114 22.61 -10.70 11.99
C ASP A 114 23.32 -12.07 12.00
N LEU A 115 23.38 -12.76 10.86
CA LEU A 115 24.14 -14.01 10.71
C LEU A 115 25.65 -13.79 10.88
N ASN A 116 26.19 -12.71 10.30
CA ASN A 116 27.58 -12.34 10.48
C ASN A 116 27.91 -12.03 11.95
N PHE A 117 26.98 -11.39 12.67
CA PHE A 117 27.12 -11.16 14.10
C PHE A 117 27.26 -12.48 14.88
N PHE A 118 26.45 -13.50 14.58
CA PHE A 118 26.60 -14.82 15.21
C PHE A 118 27.91 -15.51 14.84
N ALA A 119 28.36 -15.38 13.59
CA ALA A 119 29.65 -15.92 13.16
C ALA A 119 30.82 -15.29 13.95
N LEU A 120 30.81 -13.96 14.10
CA LEU A 120 31.80 -13.22 14.91
C LEU A 120 31.75 -13.61 16.39
N TYR A 121 30.55 -13.83 16.93
CA TYR A 121 30.37 -14.29 18.31
C TYR A 121 30.99 -15.67 18.54
N GLY A 122 30.83 -16.60 17.59
CA GLY A 122 31.38 -17.95 17.66
C GLY A 122 32.88 -18.05 17.35
N ALA A 123 33.38 -17.26 16.41
CA ALA A 123 34.76 -17.30 15.92
C ALA A 123 35.55 -16.07 16.37
N LYS A 124 36.12 -16.13 17.59
CA LYS A 124 36.90 -15.05 18.21
C LYS A 124 38.15 -14.61 17.43
N SER A 125 38.60 -15.40 16.45
CA SER A 125 39.75 -15.06 15.59
C SER A 125 39.42 -14.05 14.49
N LEU A 126 38.14 -13.79 14.22
CA LEU A 126 37.71 -12.88 13.16
C LEU A 126 37.61 -11.44 13.67
N THR A 127 38.22 -10.49 12.95
CA THR A 127 38.16 -9.06 13.28
C THR A 127 36.90 -8.39 12.72
N TYR A 128 36.35 -7.38 13.38
CA TYR A 128 35.14 -6.67 12.92
C TYR A 128 35.26 -5.96 11.56
N ASN A 129 36.48 -5.66 11.11
CA ASN A 129 36.74 -4.83 9.92
C ASN A 129 36.11 -5.37 8.64
N TYR A 130 35.90 -6.69 8.50
CA TYR A 130 35.31 -7.24 7.28
C TYR A 130 33.78 -7.06 7.17
N THR A 131 33.11 -6.69 8.27
CA THR A 131 31.65 -6.53 8.32
C THR A 131 31.15 -5.49 7.32
N ILE A 132 31.92 -4.43 7.08
CA ILE A 132 31.54 -3.41 6.09
C ILE A 132 31.59 -3.95 4.66
N PHE A 133 32.52 -4.87 4.36
CA PHE A 133 32.57 -5.54 3.07
C PHE A 133 31.40 -6.52 2.91
N VAL A 134 31.02 -7.25 3.97
CA VAL A 134 29.81 -8.10 3.96
C VAL A 134 28.57 -7.25 3.69
N PHE A 135 28.43 -6.11 4.37
CA PHE A 135 27.31 -5.19 4.14
C PHE A 135 27.24 -4.74 2.68
N LEU A 136 28.33 -4.18 2.13
CA LEU A 136 28.33 -3.64 0.77
C LEU A 136 28.10 -4.73 -0.28
N LEU A 137 28.79 -5.87 -0.14
CA LEU A 137 28.69 -6.99 -1.08
C LEU A 137 27.28 -7.58 -1.09
N VAL A 138 26.73 -7.88 0.09
CA VAL A 138 25.38 -8.45 0.20
C VAL A 138 24.34 -7.46 -0.28
N LEU A 139 24.47 -6.16 0.03
CA LEU A 139 23.51 -5.15 -0.42
C LEU A 139 23.44 -5.05 -1.95
N ILE A 140 24.59 -5.03 -2.64
CA ILE A 140 24.65 -4.97 -4.11
C ILE A 140 24.04 -6.24 -4.72
N ILE A 141 24.47 -7.42 -4.25
CA ILE A 141 23.96 -8.71 -4.77
C ILE A 141 22.46 -8.84 -4.50
N ALA A 142 22.02 -8.53 -3.28
CA ALA A 142 20.62 -8.60 -2.90
C ALA A 142 19.78 -7.63 -3.74
N TYR A 143 20.24 -6.41 -4.00
CA TYR A 143 19.53 -5.43 -4.83
C TYR A 143 19.32 -5.93 -6.27
N ILE A 144 20.36 -6.51 -6.88
CA ILE A 144 20.26 -7.09 -8.23
C ILE A 144 19.25 -8.25 -8.24
N CYS A 145 19.40 -9.19 -7.30
CA CYS A 145 18.52 -10.36 -7.18
C CYS A 145 17.05 -9.98 -6.92
N THR A 146 16.78 -9.06 -5.99
CA THR A 146 15.42 -8.62 -5.68
C THR A 146 14.80 -7.83 -6.83
N THR A 147 15.59 -7.04 -7.56
CA THR A 147 15.11 -6.34 -8.77
C THR A 147 14.65 -7.33 -9.82
N ILE A 148 15.45 -8.35 -10.13
CA ILE A 148 15.08 -9.40 -11.08
C ILE A 148 13.82 -10.14 -10.60
N TYR A 149 13.74 -10.47 -9.31
CA TYR A 149 12.58 -11.11 -8.70
C TYR A 149 11.29 -10.29 -8.90
N PHE A 150 11.30 -8.99 -8.53
CA PHE A 150 10.11 -8.15 -8.63
C PHE A 150 9.71 -7.86 -10.07
N VAL A 151 10.67 -7.66 -10.99
CA VAL A 151 10.36 -7.50 -12.42
C VAL A 151 9.64 -8.74 -12.96
N LYS A 152 10.16 -9.94 -12.69
CA LYS A 152 9.52 -11.21 -13.11
C LYS A 152 8.14 -11.38 -12.48
N LYS A 153 8.01 -11.09 -11.18
CA LYS A 153 6.75 -11.24 -10.45
C LYS A 153 5.66 -10.28 -10.95
N VAL A 154 6.01 -9.01 -11.14
CA VAL A 154 5.08 -8.00 -11.69
C VAL A 154 4.69 -8.35 -13.12
N LYS A 155 5.62 -8.81 -13.96
CA LYS A 155 5.30 -9.26 -15.32
C LYS A 155 4.33 -10.46 -15.30
N LYS A 156 4.56 -11.44 -14.42
CA LYS A 156 3.67 -12.59 -14.26
C LYS A 156 2.25 -12.14 -13.87
N ILE A 157 2.11 -11.30 -12.85
CA ILE A 157 0.80 -10.81 -12.39
C ILE A 157 0.14 -9.95 -13.46
N LYS A 158 0.88 -9.09 -14.16
CA LYS A 158 0.36 -8.31 -15.29
C LYS A 158 -0.24 -9.23 -16.35
N ASN A 159 0.49 -10.26 -16.76
CA ASN A 159 0.00 -11.21 -17.76
C ASN A 159 -1.25 -11.95 -17.27
N GLN A 160 -1.33 -12.31 -15.99
CA GLN A 160 -2.52 -12.92 -15.39
C GLN A 160 -3.71 -11.95 -15.30
N LEU A 161 -3.47 -10.64 -15.33
CA LEU A 161 -4.51 -9.62 -15.33
C LEU A 161 -4.88 -9.12 -16.72
N SER A 162 -4.21 -9.63 -17.77
CA SER A 162 -4.57 -9.36 -19.15
C SER A 162 -5.62 -10.33 -19.66
N TYR A 163 -6.39 -9.90 -20.66
CA TYR A 163 -7.40 -10.75 -21.30
C TYR A 163 -6.78 -12.05 -21.81
N GLN A 164 -7.39 -13.17 -21.43
CA GLN A 164 -7.00 -14.49 -21.89
C GLN A 164 -7.97 -14.97 -22.98
N GLU A 165 -7.43 -15.52 -24.06
CA GLU A 165 -8.22 -16.16 -25.10
C GLU A 165 -8.92 -17.41 -24.54
N GLY A 166 -10.20 -17.58 -24.87
CA GLY A 166 -11.01 -18.73 -24.43
C GLY A 166 -11.64 -18.59 -23.04
N VAL A 167 -11.45 -17.48 -22.33
CA VAL A 167 -12.15 -17.21 -21.06
C VAL A 167 -13.54 -16.65 -21.35
N THR A 168 -14.59 -17.42 -21.04
CA THR A 168 -16.00 -17.00 -21.15
C THR A 168 -16.49 -16.23 -19.92
N SER A 169 -15.95 -16.55 -18.74
CA SER A 169 -16.32 -15.92 -17.46
C SER A 169 -15.09 -15.37 -16.74
N ALA A 170 -14.97 -14.04 -16.68
CA ALA A 170 -13.86 -13.37 -15.99
C ALA A 170 -13.79 -13.74 -14.50
N SER A 171 -14.95 -13.90 -13.84
CA SER A 171 -15.04 -14.26 -12.42
C SER A 171 -14.44 -15.64 -12.13
N GLU A 172 -14.72 -16.64 -12.98
CA GLU A 172 -14.18 -17.99 -12.84
C GLU A 172 -12.66 -18.03 -13.07
N TYR A 173 -12.19 -17.29 -14.08
CA TYR A 173 -10.76 -17.17 -14.32
C TYR A 173 -10.04 -16.50 -13.14
N ILE A 174 -10.57 -15.38 -12.64
CA ILE A 174 -9.98 -14.68 -11.49
C ILE A 174 -10.00 -15.57 -10.23
N ALA A 175 -11.04 -16.37 -10.03
CA ALA A 175 -11.08 -17.36 -8.95
C ALA A 175 -9.95 -18.41 -9.12
N SER A 176 -9.69 -18.88 -10.34
CA SER A 176 -8.61 -19.85 -10.62
C SER A 176 -7.20 -19.32 -10.26
N LEU A 177 -7.03 -18.00 -10.25
CA LEU A 177 -5.78 -17.35 -9.83
C LEU A 177 -5.53 -17.41 -8.33
N ASN A 178 -6.50 -17.90 -7.54
CA ASN A 178 -6.41 -18.06 -6.08
C ASN A 178 -6.02 -16.73 -5.39
N ILE A 179 -6.69 -15.64 -5.78
CA ILE A 179 -6.42 -14.30 -5.23
C ILE A 179 -6.97 -14.17 -3.80
N ASP A 180 -8.04 -14.89 -3.51
CA ASP A 180 -8.79 -14.90 -2.25
C ASP A 180 -8.14 -15.72 -1.13
N THR A 181 -7.09 -16.49 -1.42
CA THR A 181 -6.36 -17.29 -0.42
C THR A 181 -5.78 -16.43 0.71
N SER A 182 -5.40 -15.19 0.42
CA SER A 182 -4.94 -14.27 1.46
C SER A 182 -5.19 -12.82 1.08
N SER A 183 -5.51 -12.00 2.08
CA SER A 183 -5.73 -10.56 1.88
C SER A 183 -4.49 -9.87 1.30
N ARG A 184 -3.29 -10.26 1.71
CA ARG A 184 -2.02 -9.71 1.18
C ARG A 184 -1.83 -10.02 -0.29
N ARG A 185 -2.22 -11.22 -0.73
CA ARG A 185 -2.21 -11.58 -2.16
C ARG A 185 -3.23 -10.73 -2.91
N ALA A 186 -4.45 -10.58 -2.43
CA ALA A 186 -5.43 -9.69 -3.05
C ALA A 186 -4.93 -8.24 -3.16
N MET A 187 -4.31 -7.71 -2.09
CA MET A 187 -3.68 -6.38 -2.10
C MET A 187 -2.58 -6.29 -3.18
N MET A 188 -1.71 -7.29 -3.29
CA MET A 188 -0.68 -7.36 -4.33
C MET A 188 -1.28 -7.29 -5.76
N TYR A 189 -2.36 -8.02 -6.03
CA TYR A 189 -3.05 -7.97 -7.34
C TYR A 189 -3.69 -6.60 -7.59
N ILE A 190 -4.26 -5.94 -6.58
CA ILE A 190 -4.79 -4.57 -6.71
C ILE A 190 -3.66 -3.59 -7.05
N VAL A 191 -2.54 -3.63 -6.31
CA VAL A 191 -1.40 -2.72 -6.51
C VAL A 191 -0.81 -2.89 -7.91
N VAL A 192 -0.58 -4.14 -8.35
CA VAL A 192 -0.06 -4.40 -9.70
C VAL A 192 -1.08 -4.05 -10.77
N GLY A 193 -2.36 -4.37 -10.56
CA GLY A 193 -3.46 -4.02 -11.48
C GLY A 193 -3.54 -2.52 -11.73
N LEU A 194 -3.46 -1.72 -10.66
CA LEU A 194 -3.41 -0.26 -10.74
C LEU A 194 -2.12 0.23 -11.43
N ALA A 195 -0.95 -0.23 -10.99
CA ALA A 195 0.34 0.27 -11.48
C ALA A 195 0.63 -0.13 -12.94
N ARG A 196 0.03 -1.21 -13.44
CA ARG A 196 0.25 -1.74 -14.79
C ARG A 196 -0.95 -1.64 -15.72
N LEU A 197 -2.07 -1.08 -15.23
CA LEU A 197 -3.33 -0.98 -15.95
C LEU A 197 -3.76 -2.33 -16.55
N GLY A 198 -3.82 -3.37 -15.70
CA GLY A 198 -4.22 -4.71 -16.14
C GLY A 198 -5.67 -4.71 -16.65
N ASP A 199 -5.95 -5.42 -17.73
CA ASP A 199 -7.25 -5.39 -18.42
C ASP A 199 -8.42 -5.74 -17.50
N TYR A 200 -8.32 -6.84 -16.74
CA TYR A 200 -9.32 -7.25 -15.75
C TYR A 200 -9.44 -6.31 -14.53
N PHE A 201 -8.45 -5.43 -14.33
CA PHE A 201 -8.55 -4.37 -13.32
C PHE A 201 -9.25 -3.14 -13.90
N VAL A 202 -8.95 -2.77 -15.14
CA VAL A 202 -9.51 -1.60 -15.84
C VAL A 202 -10.99 -1.79 -16.15
N ASP A 203 -11.41 -2.99 -16.60
CA ASP A 203 -12.83 -3.29 -16.79
C ASP A 203 -13.60 -3.51 -15.48
N GLY A 204 -12.87 -3.56 -14.36
CA GLY A 204 -13.41 -3.69 -13.02
C GLY A 204 -13.82 -5.10 -12.61
N SER A 205 -13.56 -6.13 -13.42
CA SER A 205 -13.85 -7.54 -13.10
C SER A 205 -13.14 -7.99 -11.81
N LEU A 206 -11.87 -7.61 -11.64
CA LEU A 206 -11.09 -7.87 -10.43
C LEU A 206 -11.67 -7.13 -9.22
N VAL A 207 -12.11 -5.88 -9.41
CA VAL A 207 -12.71 -5.07 -8.35
C VAL A 207 -14.01 -5.72 -7.87
N ASP A 208 -14.87 -6.15 -8.80
CA ASP A 208 -16.15 -6.78 -8.50
C ASP A 208 -15.96 -8.14 -7.82
N TYR A 209 -15.01 -8.94 -8.30
CA TYR A 209 -14.64 -10.21 -7.65
C TYR A 209 -14.23 -10.00 -6.19
N ILE A 210 -13.36 -9.02 -5.90
CA ILE A 210 -12.89 -8.73 -4.54
C ILE A 210 -14.03 -8.17 -3.67
N ILE A 211 -14.90 -7.30 -4.22
CA ILE A 211 -16.05 -6.75 -3.49
C ILE A 211 -17.01 -7.87 -3.04
N ASN A 212 -17.21 -8.88 -3.88
CA ASN A 212 -18.17 -9.95 -3.63
C ASN A 212 -17.62 -11.07 -2.74
N ASN A 213 -16.29 -11.15 -2.56
CA ASN A 213 -15.68 -12.18 -1.71
C ASN A 213 -15.55 -11.71 -0.25
N SER A 214 -16.30 -12.35 0.66
CA SER A 214 -16.35 -11.99 2.08
C SER A 214 -15.03 -12.26 2.84
N SER A 215 -14.19 -13.18 2.34
CA SER A 215 -12.88 -13.49 2.95
C SER A 215 -11.89 -12.32 2.84
N LEU A 216 -12.10 -11.40 1.89
CA LEU A 216 -11.20 -10.28 1.57
C LEU A 216 -11.59 -8.97 2.27
N ASN A 217 -12.31 -9.05 3.38
CA ASN A 217 -12.78 -7.90 4.13
C ASN A 217 -11.66 -6.89 4.46
N SER A 218 -10.47 -7.34 4.87
CA SER A 218 -9.34 -6.46 5.21
C SER A 218 -8.76 -5.71 3.98
N THR A 219 -9.02 -6.19 2.77
CA THR A 219 -8.58 -5.58 1.50
C THR A 219 -9.53 -4.48 1.04
N LEU A 220 -10.79 -4.45 1.52
CA LEU A 220 -11.81 -3.48 1.09
C LEU A 220 -11.39 -2.02 1.33
N ALA A 221 -10.65 -1.73 2.41
CA ALA A 221 -10.15 -0.37 2.66
C ALA A 221 -9.16 0.08 1.58
N MET A 222 -8.22 -0.80 1.21
CA MET A 222 -7.29 -0.53 0.12
C MET A 222 -8.02 -0.39 -1.22
N LEU A 223 -8.99 -1.27 -1.47
CA LEU A 223 -9.78 -1.21 -2.71
C LEU A 223 -10.60 0.08 -2.80
N LEU A 224 -11.20 0.54 -1.69
CA LEU A 224 -11.89 1.83 -1.62
C LEU A 224 -10.96 3.01 -1.94
N GLN A 225 -9.75 3.01 -1.36
CA GLN A 225 -8.73 4.01 -1.65
C GLN A 225 -8.39 4.07 -3.14
N VAL A 226 -8.21 2.90 -3.77
CA VAL A 226 -7.87 2.79 -5.19
C VAL A 226 -9.02 3.20 -6.10
N VAL A 227 -10.24 2.73 -5.85
CA VAL A 227 -11.44 3.11 -6.63
C VAL A 227 -11.70 4.61 -6.53
N THR A 228 -11.33 5.25 -5.42
CA THR A 228 -11.45 6.71 -5.27
C THR A 228 -10.60 7.48 -6.30
N PHE A 229 -9.57 6.89 -6.89
CA PHE A 229 -8.81 7.53 -7.97
C PHE A 229 -9.59 7.62 -9.29
N PHE A 230 -10.65 6.84 -9.47
CA PHE A 230 -11.42 6.77 -10.71
C PHE A 230 -12.79 7.44 -10.52
N PRO A 231 -13.03 8.64 -11.06
CA PRO A 231 -14.32 9.31 -10.96
C PRO A 231 -15.47 8.52 -11.59
N SER A 232 -15.20 7.78 -12.67
CA SER A 232 -16.18 6.96 -13.38
C SER A 232 -16.77 5.82 -12.54
N GLU A 233 -16.02 5.32 -11.56
CA GLU A 233 -16.41 4.19 -10.72
C GLU A 233 -17.12 4.61 -9.42
N SER A 234 -17.86 5.72 -9.45
CA SER A 234 -18.56 6.29 -8.28
C SER A 234 -19.54 5.31 -7.63
N ARG A 235 -20.20 4.45 -8.43
CA ARG A 235 -21.10 3.40 -7.92
C ARG A 235 -20.35 2.35 -7.09
N LYS A 236 -19.19 1.88 -7.57
CA LYS A 236 -18.35 0.91 -6.84
C LYS A 236 -17.77 1.53 -5.56
N MET A 237 -17.34 2.79 -5.65
CA MET A 237 -16.90 3.58 -4.49
C MET A 237 -17.99 3.62 -3.41
N ASP A 238 -19.24 3.84 -3.78
CA ASP A 238 -20.37 3.93 -2.85
C ASP A 238 -20.71 2.59 -2.17
N VAL A 239 -20.65 1.49 -2.92
CA VAL A 239 -20.82 0.14 -2.36
C VAL A 239 -19.72 -0.16 -1.34
N LEU A 240 -18.47 0.10 -1.70
CA LEU A 240 -17.32 -0.09 -0.82
C LEU A 240 -17.39 0.79 0.43
N TYR A 241 -17.75 2.07 0.27
CA TYR A 241 -17.91 3.01 1.37
C TYR A 241 -18.96 2.51 2.38
N LYS A 242 -20.15 2.10 1.90
CA LYS A 242 -21.20 1.55 2.77
C LYS A 242 -20.72 0.29 3.50
N LYS A 243 -20.11 -0.66 2.78
CA LYS A 243 -19.54 -1.88 3.40
C LYS A 243 -18.53 -1.56 4.49
N LEU A 244 -17.67 -0.56 4.27
CA LEU A 244 -16.63 -0.19 5.23
C LEU A 244 -17.20 0.52 6.45
N VAL A 245 -18.14 1.47 6.28
CA VAL A 245 -18.80 2.18 7.39
C VAL A 245 -19.60 1.24 8.28
N MET A 246 -20.20 0.19 7.71
CA MET A 246 -20.96 -0.82 8.47
C MET A 246 -20.07 -1.76 9.32
N LYS A 247 -18.74 -1.70 9.19
CA LYS A 247 -17.85 -2.55 10.01
C LYS A 247 -17.79 -2.07 11.46
N ARG A 248 -18.02 -2.99 12.39
CA ARG A 248 -17.96 -2.74 13.84
C ARG A 248 -16.57 -2.30 14.33
N LYS A 249 -15.50 -2.82 13.74
CA LYS A 249 -14.11 -2.55 14.14
C LYS A 249 -13.36 -1.91 12.98
N LEU A 250 -13.25 -0.59 13.00
CA LEU A 250 -12.45 0.20 12.05
C LEU A 250 -11.18 0.70 12.74
N SER A 251 -10.04 0.51 12.08
CA SER A 251 -8.78 1.07 12.55
C SER A 251 -8.79 2.60 12.42
N PHE A 252 -7.90 3.26 13.16
CA PHE A 252 -7.73 4.72 13.05
C PHE A 252 -7.45 5.16 11.61
N ALA A 253 -6.61 4.40 10.89
CA ALA A 253 -6.27 4.67 9.50
C ALA A 253 -7.47 4.47 8.55
N ASP A 254 -8.33 3.47 8.80
CA ASP A 254 -9.55 3.27 8.00
C ASP A 254 -10.58 4.38 8.24
N ARG A 255 -10.71 4.88 9.47
CA ARG A 255 -11.57 6.03 9.78
C ARG A 255 -11.10 7.29 9.06
N PHE A 256 -9.78 7.51 9.02
CA PHE A 256 -9.18 8.59 8.26
C PHE A 256 -9.47 8.47 6.76
N LEU A 257 -9.34 7.26 6.18
CA LEU A 257 -9.70 7.00 4.80
C LEU A 257 -11.18 7.31 4.53
N ILE A 258 -12.10 6.83 5.37
CA ILE A 258 -13.55 7.09 5.24
C ILE A 258 -13.82 8.60 5.21
N TYR A 259 -13.19 9.37 6.11
CA TYR A 259 -13.33 10.82 6.13
C TYR A 259 -12.86 11.46 4.82
N GLN A 260 -11.71 11.04 4.28
CA GLN A 260 -11.20 11.56 3.01
C GLN A 260 -12.11 11.22 1.83
N VAL A 261 -12.57 9.97 1.75
CA VAL A 261 -13.50 9.48 0.71
C VAL A 261 -14.82 10.24 0.78
N TYR A 262 -15.36 10.46 1.97
CA TYR A 262 -16.57 11.26 2.18
C TYR A 262 -16.41 12.68 1.59
N ARG A 263 -15.28 13.36 1.89
CA ARG A 263 -15.03 14.69 1.33
C ARG A 263 -14.91 14.69 -0.19
N ILE A 264 -14.26 13.69 -0.79
CA ILE A 264 -14.17 13.56 -2.25
C ILE A 264 -15.55 13.33 -2.84
N LYS A 265 -16.33 12.41 -2.26
CA LYS A 265 -17.69 12.12 -2.69
C LYS A 265 -18.56 13.38 -2.67
N THR A 266 -18.56 14.14 -1.57
CA THR A 266 -19.32 15.38 -1.47
C THR A 266 -18.88 16.40 -2.52
N ARG A 267 -17.57 16.55 -2.76
CA ARG A 267 -17.07 17.45 -3.80
C ARG A 267 -17.51 17.05 -5.20
N ARG A 268 -17.46 15.75 -5.54
CA ARG A 268 -17.93 15.24 -6.84
C ARG A 268 -19.41 15.53 -7.06
N LEU A 269 -20.25 15.25 -6.06
CA LEU A 269 -21.69 15.54 -6.14
C LEU A 269 -21.97 17.04 -6.37
N VAL A 270 -21.24 17.93 -5.70
CA VAL A 270 -21.39 19.38 -5.86
C VAL A 270 -20.90 19.85 -7.24
N SER A 271 -19.77 19.33 -7.71
CA SER A 271 -19.24 19.61 -9.06
C SER A 271 -20.22 19.17 -10.14
N ASP A 272 -20.72 17.93 -10.08
CA ASP A 272 -21.69 17.40 -11.04
C ASP A 272 -22.96 18.27 -11.07
N THR A 273 -23.43 18.74 -9.91
CA THR A 273 -24.59 19.64 -9.82
C THR A 273 -24.33 20.99 -10.49
N LYS A 274 -23.15 21.56 -10.27
CA LYS A 274 -22.75 22.85 -10.85
C LYS A 274 -22.61 22.75 -12.37
N ASP A 275 -21.91 21.72 -12.86
CA ASP A 275 -21.68 21.51 -14.29
C ASP A 275 -23.00 21.19 -15.01
N THR A 276 -23.89 20.42 -14.37
CA THR A 276 -25.25 20.17 -14.87
C THR A 276 -26.06 21.45 -14.94
N LEU A 277 -25.99 22.31 -13.92
CA LEU A 277 -26.68 23.60 -13.91
C LEU A 277 -26.14 24.54 -15.00
N GLU A 278 -24.83 24.58 -15.20
CA GLU A 278 -24.21 25.39 -16.25
C GLU A 278 -24.60 24.88 -17.65
N THR A 279 -24.61 23.56 -17.85
CA THR A 279 -25.05 22.93 -19.09
C THR A 279 -26.53 23.21 -19.36
N TYR A 280 -27.38 23.10 -18.33
CA TYR A 280 -28.79 23.45 -18.42
C TYR A 280 -29.00 24.93 -18.80
N ASN A 281 -28.25 25.84 -18.18
CA ASN A 281 -28.32 27.27 -18.48
C ASN A 281 -27.89 27.56 -19.93
N LYS A 282 -26.82 26.91 -20.42
CA LYS A 282 -26.39 27.01 -21.83
C LYS A 282 -27.45 26.48 -22.79
N LEU A 283 -28.08 25.35 -22.47
CA LEU A 283 -29.17 24.78 -23.28
C LEU A 283 -30.40 25.69 -23.29
N LYS A 284 -30.76 26.26 -22.13
CA LYS A 284 -31.86 27.22 -22.02
C LYS A 284 -31.58 28.48 -22.84
N GLN A 285 -30.38 29.03 -22.72
CA GLN A 285 -29.95 30.19 -23.51
C GLN A 285 -30.04 29.91 -25.03
N LYS A 286 -29.51 28.77 -25.50
CA LYS A 286 -29.63 28.37 -26.91
C LYS A 286 -31.08 28.18 -27.36
N ASN A 287 -31.94 27.65 -26.50
CA ASN A 287 -33.36 27.50 -26.79
C ASN A 287 -34.06 28.87 -26.91
N ASP A 288 -33.72 29.81 -26.04
CA ASP A 288 -34.26 31.17 -26.06
C ASP A 288 -33.73 31.97 -27.26
N GLU A 289 -32.47 31.77 -27.65
CA GLU A 289 -31.90 32.28 -28.92
C GLU A 289 -32.65 31.72 -30.14
N CYS A 290 -32.93 30.41 -30.20
CA CYS A 290 -33.73 29.80 -31.27
C CYS A 290 -35.17 30.32 -31.34
N LYS A 291 -35.79 30.62 -30.20
CA LYS A 291 -37.12 31.25 -30.16
C LYS A 291 -37.08 32.68 -30.72
N ASN A 292 -36.03 33.43 -30.41
CA ASN A 292 -35.89 34.83 -30.83
C ASN A 292 -35.46 34.98 -32.30
N ILE A 293 -34.76 33.99 -32.87
CA ILE A 293 -34.35 33.98 -34.29
C ILE A 293 -35.54 33.67 -35.23
N GLY A 294 -36.74 33.40 -34.69
CA GLY A 294 -37.90 33.10 -35.49
C GLY A 294 -37.74 31.74 -36.16
N CYS A 295 -37.85 30.67 -35.36
CA CYS A 295 -38.03 29.34 -35.92
C CYS A 295 -39.27 29.39 -36.84
N PRO A 296 -39.15 29.06 -38.15
CA PRO A 296 -40.29 29.01 -39.03
C PRO A 296 -41.33 28.08 -38.40
N LYS A 297 -42.59 28.52 -38.36
CA LYS A 297 -43.74 27.66 -38.08
C LYS A 297 -43.82 26.58 -39.17
N VAL A 298 -43.01 25.54 -39.07
CA VAL A 298 -43.11 24.35 -39.92
C VAL A 298 -42.92 23.14 -39.02
N CYS A 299 -43.94 22.28 -39.02
CA CYS A 299 -44.02 20.97 -38.37
C CYS A 299 -44.52 20.89 -36.91
N LEU A 300 -45.61 21.61 -36.59
CA LEU A 300 -46.66 21.08 -35.71
C LEU A 300 -48.03 21.38 -36.33
N ALA A 301 -48.28 20.80 -37.50
CA ALA A 301 -49.60 20.61 -38.07
C ALA A 301 -49.48 19.66 -39.28
N GLN A 302 -49.77 18.38 -39.07
CA GLN A 302 -50.73 17.62 -39.88
C GLN A 302 -50.81 16.18 -39.35
N THR A 303 -52.01 15.87 -38.85
CA THR A 303 -52.64 14.55 -38.55
C THR A 303 -51.96 13.62 -37.56
#